data_AF-A0A7X8C9E3-F1
#
_entry.id   AF-A0A7X8C9E3-F1
#
_cell.length_a   1.000
_cell.length_b   1.000
_cell.length_c   1.000
_cell.angle_alpha   90.00
_cell.angle_beta   90.00
_cell.angle_gamma   90.00
#
_symmetry.space_group_name_H-M   'P 1'
#
loop_
_entity.id
_entity.type
_entity.pdbx_description
1 polymer ?
#
loop_
_entity_poly.entity_id
_entity_poly.type
_entity_poly.pdbx_seq_one_letter_code
_entity_poly.pdbx_strand_id
1 'polypeptide(L)'
;MNTKSIDRINVQQWLGLKPYSKQTSSDEYYVELANKVKNVLTKKQHSAFLNEYLNEDEIDILCCFLVSYLEDIVAGSNIWNTFTKKHFSLYKKYLPFFPLGNYVLNNVNVQDVNFLIWYFLNTIQQNFFISPFNEEIFDMAFEVKNILSEEYKYAPENPILKSYYQLNWDETNYFTVRGLIELILFKTYLFYPDTYIRFNR
;
A
#
# COMPACT_ATOMS: atom_id res chain seq x y z
N MET A 1 -28.05 16.88 -11.70
CA MET A 1 -27.26 16.14 -10.68
C MET A 1 -25.84 16.70 -10.75
N ASN A 2 -25.45 17.54 -9.78
CA ASN A 2 -24.07 18.00 -9.68
C ASN A 2 -23.20 16.81 -9.26
N THR A 3 -22.42 16.28 -10.19
CA THR A 3 -21.27 15.45 -9.86
C THR A 3 -20.31 16.34 -9.08
N LYS A 4 -20.31 16.22 -7.75
CA LYS A 4 -19.29 16.83 -6.89
C LYS A 4 -17.94 16.35 -7.46
N SER A 5 -17.10 17.28 -7.88
CA SER A 5 -15.74 16.98 -8.33
C SER A 5 -15.06 16.18 -7.22
N ILE A 6 -14.58 14.98 -7.51
CA ILE A 6 -13.74 14.24 -6.57
C ILE A 6 -12.40 14.97 -6.55
N ASP A 7 -12.01 15.49 -5.40
CA ASP A 7 -10.72 16.16 -5.27
C ASP A 7 -9.60 15.18 -5.61
N ARG A 8 -8.62 15.64 -6.40
CA ARG A 8 -7.56 14.76 -6.88
C ARG A 8 -6.46 14.65 -5.83
N ILE A 9 -5.91 13.45 -5.71
CA ILE A 9 -4.71 13.21 -4.93
C ILE A 9 -3.57 14.02 -5.57
N ASN A 10 -2.88 14.81 -4.76
CA ASN A 10 -1.73 15.59 -5.18
C ASN A 10 -0.40 14.95 -4.73
N VAL A 11 0.71 15.48 -5.23
CA VAL A 11 2.05 14.94 -4.93
C VAL A 11 2.41 15.02 -3.45
N GLN A 12 1.92 16.00 -2.70
CA GLN A 12 2.22 16.11 -1.26
C GLN A 12 1.56 14.98 -0.47
N GLN A 13 0.32 14.61 -0.81
CA GLN A 13 -0.36 13.46 -0.23
C GLN A 13 0.39 12.16 -0.54
N TRP A 14 0.85 11.99 -1.79
CA TRP A 14 1.68 10.84 -2.20
C TRP A 14 2.99 10.75 -1.42
N LEU A 15 3.71 11.87 -1.30
CA LEU A 15 4.98 11.96 -0.57
C LEU A 15 4.82 11.70 0.93
N GLY A 16 3.61 11.84 1.49
CA GLY A 16 3.31 11.50 2.87
C GLY A 16 3.57 10.03 3.24
N LEU A 17 3.61 9.12 2.26
CA LEU A 17 3.93 7.70 2.45
C LEU A 17 5.38 7.34 2.10
N LYS A 18 6.22 8.32 1.74
CA LYS A 18 7.57 8.08 1.23
C LYS A 18 8.64 8.35 2.28
N PRO A 19 9.80 7.67 2.20
CA PRO A 19 10.94 7.96 3.06
C PRO A 19 11.67 9.27 2.67
N TYR A 20 11.23 9.94 1.61
CA TYR A 20 11.81 11.17 1.08
C TYR A 20 10.76 12.28 0.92
N SER A 21 11.20 13.53 0.97
CA SER A 21 10.34 14.73 0.84
C SER A 21 10.41 15.42 -0.52
N LYS A 22 11.45 15.14 -1.31
CA LYS A 22 11.62 15.72 -2.65
C LYS A 22 11.05 14.78 -3.69
N GLN A 23 10.18 15.31 -4.55
CA GLN A 23 9.63 14.59 -5.68
C GLN A 23 10.73 14.03 -6.60
N THR A 24 10.53 12.78 -6.99
CA THR A 24 11.32 12.00 -7.94
C THR A 24 10.63 12.00 -9.31
N SER A 25 11.34 11.58 -10.37
CA SER A 25 10.78 11.54 -11.73
C SER A 25 9.65 10.52 -11.90
N SER A 26 9.55 9.51 -11.04
CA SER A 26 8.49 8.48 -11.10
C SER A 26 7.23 8.86 -10.33
N ASP A 27 7.30 9.80 -9.38
CA ASP A 27 6.18 10.07 -8.45
C ASP A 27 4.93 10.56 -9.18
N GLU A 28 5.06 11.35 -10.26
CA GLU A 28 3.91 11.86 -11.02
C GLU A 28 3.09 10.71 -11.63
N TYR A 29 3.77 9.68 -12.14
CA TYR A 29 3.11 8.48 -12.67
C TYR A 29 2.26 7.80 -11.59
N TYR A 30 2.84 7.62 -10.40
CA TYR A 30 2.15 6.94 -9.31
C TYR A 30 1.04 7.79 -8.68
N VAL A 31 1.16 9.12 -8.68
CA VAL A 31 0.05 10.03 -8.30
C VAL A 31 -1.13 9.88 -9.26
N GLU A 32 -0.88 9.82 -10.56
CA GLU A 32 -1.94 9.59 -11.55
C GLU A 32 -2.57 8.21 -11.39
N LEU A 33 -1.77 7.19 -11.08
CA LEU A 33 -2.26 5.85 -10.79
C LEU A 33 -3.10 5.80 -9.50
N ALA A 34 -2.71 6.53 -8.45
CA ALA A 34 -3.48 6.65 -7.22
C ALA A 34 -4.84 7.31 -7.48
N ASN A 35 -4.89 8.31 -8.36
CA ASN A 35 -6.15 8.92 -8.79
C ASN A 35 -7.02 7.94 -9.61
N LYS A 36 -6.43 7.07 -10.45
CA LYS A 36 -7.18 5.99 -11.14
C LYS A 36 -7.80 5.01 -10.14
N VAL A 37 -7.04 4.62 -9.11
CA VAL A 37 -7.53 3.77 -8.02
C VAL A 37 -8.64 4.47 -7.24
N LYS A 38 -8.48 5.76 -6.90
CA LYS A 38 -9.51 6.56 -6.23
C LYS A 38 -10.82 6.55 -7.00
N ASN A 39 -10.76 6.81 -8.30
CA ASN A 39 -11.96 6.82 -9.16
C ASN A 39 -12.73 5.50 -9.12
N VAL A 40 -12.05 4.36 -8.94
CA VAL A 40 -12.68 3.05 -8.78
C VAL A 40 -13.28 2.88 -7.39
N LEU A 41 -12.51 3.18 -6.34
CA LEU A 41 -12.93 3.02 -4.95
C LEU A 41 -14.06 3.97 -4.55
N THR A 42 -14.16 5.14 -5.17
CA THR A 42 -15.23 6.11 -4.91
C THR A 42 -16.41 6.00 -5.88
N LYS A 43 -16.48 4.94 -6.71
CA LYS A 43 -17.71 4.63 -7.47
C LYS A 43 -18.86 4.39 -6.49
N LYS A 44 -20.10 4.66 -6.94
CA LYS A 44 -21.32 4.51 -6.13
C LYS A 44 -21.40 3.18 -5.37
N GLN A 45 -21.01 2.08 -6.02
CA GLN A 45 -21.04 0.73 -5.44
C GLN A 45 -20.19 0.62 -4.15
N HIS A 46 -18.96 1.14 -4.16
CA HIS A 46 -17.98 1.00 -3.07
C HIS A 46 -18.03 2.16 -2.08
N SER A 47 -18.43 3.35 -2.55
CA SER A 47 -18.38 4.60 -1.79
C SER A 47 -19.15 4.55 -0.47
N ALA A 48 -20.31 3.87 -0.43
CA ALA A 48 -21.10 3.76 0.79
C ALA A 48 -20.35 2.95 1.86
N PHE A 49 -19.73 1.84 1.47
CA PHE A 49 -18.93 1.00 2.37
C PHE A 49 -17.71 1.76 2.89
N LEU A 50 -16.91 2.39 2.02
CA LEU A 50 -15.72 3.11 2.47
C LEU A 50 -16.06 4.29 3.39
N ASN A 51 -17.11 5.05 3.06
CA ASN A 51 -17.53 6.20 3.86
C ASN A 51 -18.10 5.81 5.25
N GLU A 52 -18.41 4.54 5.47
CA GLU A 52 -18.78 4.03 6.81
C GLU A 52 -17.55 3.97 7.74
N TYR A 53 -16.36 3.75 7.18
CA TYR A 53 -15.15 3.46 7.95
C TYR A 53 -14.06 4.52 7.84
N LEU A 54 -14.02 5.29 6.74
CA LEU A 54 -12.97 6.23 6.41
C LEU A 54 -13.54 7.59 6.03
N ASN A 55 -12.81 8.66 6.36
CA ASN A 55 -13.08 9.99 5.80
C ASN A 55 -12.40 10.18 4.42
N GLU A 56 -12.68 11.29 3.74
CA GLU A 56 -12.16 11.57 2.38
C GLU A 56 -10.61 11.56 2.33
N ASP A 57 -9.92 12.11 3.34
CA ASP A 57 -8.45 12.11 3.41
C ASP A 57 -7.89 10.70 3.62
N GLU A 58 -8.55 9.87 4.42
CA GLU A 58 -8.16 8.48 4.67
C GLU A 58 -8.37 7.58 3.46
N ILE A 59 -9.37 7.88 2.63
CA ILE A 59 -9.55 7.23 1.32
C ILE A 59 -8.40 7.61 0.37
N ASP A 60 -7.95 8.87 0.37
CA ASP A 60 -6.79 9.30 -0.43
C ASP A 60 -5.51 8.58 -0.02
N ILE A 61 -5.30 8.44 1.28
CA ILE A 61 -4.19 7.69 1.84
C ILE A 61 -4.30 6.22 1.45
N LEU A 62 -5.48 5.59 1.54
CA LEU A 62 -5.69 4.20 1.10
C LEU A 62 -5.29 4.02 -0.38
N CYS A 63 -5.67 4.95 -1.25
CA CYS A 63 -5.29 4.91 -2.66
C CYS A 63 -3.77 5.00 -2.84
N CYS A 64 -3.11 5.92 -2.15
CA CYS A 64 -1.65 6.04 -2.17
C CYS A 64 -0.96 4.79 -1.60
N PHE A 65 -1.53 4.18 -0.57
CA PHE A 65 -1.03 2.98 0.09
C PHE A 65 -1.07 1.77 -0.85
N LEU A 66 -2.19 1.57 -1.56
CA LEU A 66 -2.35 0.49 -2.54
C LEU A 66 -1.46 0.68 -3.77
N VAL A 67 -1.22 1.91 -4.20
CA VAL A 67 -0.29 2.18 -5.31
C VAL A 67 1.18 2.07 -4.88
N SER A 68 1.50 2.40 -3.62
CA SER A 68 2.84 2.17 -3.06
C SER A 68 3.21 0.69 -3.03
N TYR A 69 2.23 -0.20 -2.91
CA TYR A 69 2.46 -1.64 -3.07
C TYR A 69 2.97 -2.00 -4.48
N LEU A 70 2.38 -1.44 -5.53
CA LEU A 70 2.89 -1.65 -6.89
C LEU A 70 4.30 -1.07 -7.05
N GLU A 71 4.53 0.15 -6.56
CA GLU A 71 5.84 0.79 -6.59
C GLU A 71 6.92 -0.04 -5.87
N ASP A 72 6.60 -0.64 -4.72
CA ASP A 72 7.52 -1.51 -3.99
C ASP A 72 7.95 -2.73 -4.84
N ILE A 73 7.00 -3.38 -5.52
CA ILE A 73 7.31 -4.50 -6.43
C ILE A 73 8.17 -4.02 -7.59
N VAL A 74 7.77 -2.96 -8.28
CA VAL A 74 8.43 -2.45 -9.49
C VAL A 74 9.84 -1.94 -9.18
N ALA A 75 10.01 -1.19 -8.10
CA ALA A 75 11.33 -0.72 -7.66
C ALA A 75 12.22 -1.86 -7.11
N GLY A 76 11.63 -2.98 -6.69
CA GLY A 76 12.32 -4.06 -6.01
C GLY A 76 12.86 -3.62 -4.64
N SER A 77 12.08 -2.80 -3.92
CA SER A 77 12.39 -2.35 -2.56
C SER A 77 12.17 -3.46 -1.52
N ASN A 78 11.39 -4.48 -1.88
CA ASN A 78 11.17 -5.73 -1.13
C ASN A 78 10.50 -5.57 0.24
N ILE A 79 9.70 -4.53 0.47
CA ILE A 79 8.94 -4.38 1.72
C ILE A 79 7.88 -5.49 1.82
N TRP A 80 7.00 -5.60 0.83
CA TRP A 80 5.96 -6.63 0.75
C TRP A 80 6.54 -8.04 0.64
N ASN A 81 7.54 -8.22 -0.23
CA ASN A 81 8.17 -9.52 -0.41
C ASN A 81 8.83 -10.03 0.87
N THR A 82 9.37 -9.13 1.71
CA THR A 82 9.92 -9.50 3.01
C THR A 82 8.80 -9.90 3.98
N PHE A 83 7.69 -9.17 4.01
CA PHE A 83 6.51 -9.53 4.81
C PHE A 83 6.01 -10.94 4.47
N THR A 84 5.75 -11.24 3.19
CA THR A 84 5.21 -12.54 2.78
C THR A 84 6.20 -13.68 3.02
N LYS A 85 7.50 -13.47 2.77
CA LYS A 85 8.56 -14.46 3.09
C LYS A 85 8.65 -14.73 4.59
N LYS A 86 8.55 -13.68 5.42
CA LYS A 86 8.58 -13.85 6.88
C LYS A 86 7.34 -14.59 7.38
N HIS A 87 6.17 -14.26 6.85
CA HIS A 87 4.94 -14.99 7.15
C HIS A 87 5.05 -16.47 6.75
N PHE A 88 5.62 -16.78 5.57
CA PHE A 88 5.87 -18.16 5.15
C PHE A 88 6.86 -18.89 6.06
N SER A 89 7.94 -18.22 6.46
CA SER A 89 8.92 -18.79 7.40
C SER A 89 8.25 -19.25 8.70
N LEU A 90 7.38 -18.40 9.26
CA LEU A 90 6.68 -18.61 10.53
C LEU A 90 5.52 -19.61 10.41
N TYR A 91 4.68 -19.50 9.38
CA TYR A 91 3.37 -20.16 9.32
C TYR A 91 3.17 -21.10 8.13
N LYS A 92 4.20 -21.25 7.27
CA LYS A 92 4.15 -22.07 6.04
C LYS A 92 3.05 -21.66 5.05
N LYS A 93 2.65 -20.39 5.10
CA LYS A 93 1.72 -19.73 4.17
C LYS A 93 2.27 -18.34 3.83
N TYR A 94 2.11 -17.85 2.61
CA TYR A 94 2.61 -16.50 2.24
C TYR A 94 1.74 -15.36 2.75
N LEU A 95 0.46 -15.61 3.00
CA LEU A 95 -0.48 -14.64 3.56
C LEU A 95 -1.34 -15.26 4.66
N PRO A 96 -1.89 -14.45 5.57
CA PRO A 96 -2.95 -14.87 6.45
C PRO A 96 -4.29 -15.00 5.69
N PHE A 97 -5.20 -15.81 6.23
CA PHE A 97 -6.60 -16.01 5.81
C PHE A 97 -6.84 -16.65 4.43
N PHE A 98 -6.16 -16.20 3.37
CA PHE A 98 -6.55 -16.50 2.00
C PHE A 98 -5.88 -17.78 1.44
N PRO A 99 -6.63 -18.61 0.69
CA PRO A 99 -6.04 -19.68 -0.10
C PRO A 99 -5.23 -19.09 -1.27
N LEU A 100 -4.03 -19.62 -1.48
CA LEU A 100 -3.05 -19.07 -2.42
C LEU A 100 -3.10 -19.69 -3.82
N GLY A 101 -4.24 -20.25 -4.24
CA GLY A 101 -4.37 -21.08 -5.47
C GLY A 101 -3.45 -20.68 -6.63
N ASN A 102 -3.81 -19.63 -7.39
CA ASN A 102 -3.02 -19.13 -8.52
C ASN A 102 -2.04 -18.01 -8.11
N TYR A 103 -1.54 -18.02 -6.88
CA TYR A 103 -0.69 -16.95 -6.34
C TYR A 103 0.69 -16.96 -7.00
N VAL A 104 1.12 -15.82 -7.53
CA VAL A 104 2.43 -15.65 -8.17
C VAL A 104 3.30 -14.76 -7.30
N LEU A 105 4.42 -15.29 -6.84
CA LEU A 105 5.37 -14.55 -6.02
C LEU A 105 5.96 -13.35 -6.78
N ASN A 106 6.18 -12.26 -6.06
CA ASN A 106 6.72 -11.00 -6.59
C ASN A 106 5.88 -10.41 -7.75
N ASN A 107 4.57 -10.64 -7.72
CA ASN A 107 3.63 -10.11 -8.70
C ASN A 107 2.38 -9.58 -7.97
N VAL A 108 1.54 -8.83 -8.67
CA VAL A 108 0.31 -8.28 -8.11
C VAL A 108 -0.77 -9.38 -8.04
N ASN A 109 -1.12 -9.83 -6.84
CA ASN A 109 -2.23 -10.78 -6.63
C ASN A 109 -3.42 -10.11 -5.94
N VAL A 110 -4.63 -10.62 -6.21
CA VAL A 110 -5.86 -10.10 -5.59
C VAL A 110 -5.86 -10.35 -4.08
N GLN A 111 -5.24 -11.45 -3.63
CA GLN A 111 -5.08 -11.78 -2.21
C GLN A 111 -4.22 -10.75 -1.48
N ASP A 112 -3.18 -10.21 -2.14
CA ASP A 112 -2.32 -9.17 -1.56
C ASP A 112 -3.14 -7.88 -1.39
N VAL A 113 -3.83 -7.45 -2.44
CA VAL A 113 -4.65 -6.22 -2.42
C VAL A 113 -5.79 -6.33 -1.41
N ASN A 114 -6.46 -7.48 -1.34
CA ASN A 114 -7.52 -7.74 -0.36
C ASN A 114 -6.98 -7.64 1.07
N PHE A 115 -5.87 -8.32 1.36
CA PHE A 115 -5.21 -8.20 2.65
C PHE A 115 -4.85 -6.75 2.99
N LEU A 116 -4.29 -6.01 2.03
CA LEU A 116 -3.87 -4.62 2.22
C LEU A 116 -5.06 -3.70 2.52
N ILE A 117 -6.19 -3.84 1.83
CA ILE A 117 -7.41 -3.06 2.13
C ILE A 117 -7.96 -3.43 3.52
N TRP A 118 -8.10 -4.74 3.80
CA TRP A 118 -8.57 -5.23 5.10
C TRP A 118 -7.70 -4.73 6.26
N TYR A 119 -6.38 -4.81 6.10
CA TYR A 119 -5.40 -4.38 7.09
C TYR A 119 -5.47 -2.87 7.30
N PHE A 120 -5.54 -2.08 6.23
CA PHE A 120 -5.67 -0.63 6.34
C PHE A 120 -6.94 -0.26 7.11
N LEU A 121 -8.11 -0.80 6.73
CA LEU A 121 -9.37 -0.50 7.39
C LEU A 121 -9.35 -0.87 8.88
N ASN A 122 -8.93 -2.08 9.23
CA ASN A 122 -8.93 -2.54 10.63
C ASN A 122 -7.87 -1.87 11.51
N THR A 123 -6.93 -1.11 10.93
CA THR A 123 -5.92 -0.38 11.70
C THR A 123 -6.27 1.10 11.83
N ILE A 124 -6.88 1.70 10.80
CA ILE A 124 -7.31 3.10 10.82
C ILE A 124 -8.56 3.31 11.68
N GLN A 125 -9.61 2.51 11.46
CA GLN A 125 -10.78 2.55 12.33
C GLN A 125 -10.65 1.47 13.41
N GLN A 126 -10.96 1.83 14.65
CA GLN A 126 -10.82 0.96 15.82
C GLN A 126 -12.18 0.60 16.45
N ASN A 127 -13.27 1.04 15.83
CA ASN A 127 -14.61 0.90 16.39
C ASN A 127 -15.23 -0.46 16.05
N PHE A 128 -14.91 -1.01 14.87
CA PHE A 128 -15.50 -2.24 14.38
C PHE A 128 -14.41 -3.16 13.82
N PHE A 129 -14.56 -4.46 14.07
CA PHE A 129 -13.74 -5.45 13.38
C PHE A 129 -14.41 -5.83 12.06
N ILE A 130 -13.71 -5.62 10.95
CA ILE A 130 -14.18 -6.02 9.62
C ILE A 130 -13.54 -7.38 9.28
N SER A 131 -14.37 -8.34 8.91
CA SER A 131 -13.91 -9.67 8.50
C SER A 131 -12.97 -9.59 7.27
N PRO A 132 -11.87 -10.37 7.23
CA PRO A 132 -11.03 -10.49 6.03
C PRO A 132 -11.74 -11.17 4.85
N PHE A 133 -12.92 -11.76 5.08
CA PHE A 133 -13.76 -12.38 4.05
C PHE A 133 -14.95 -11.50 3.63
N ASN A 134 -14.88 -10.19 3.90
CA ASN A 134 -15.93 -9.26 3.48
C ASN A 134 -15.97 -9.15 1.94
N GLU A 135 -17.16 -9.30 1.36
CA GLU A 135 -17.37 -9.33 -0.10
C GLU A 135 -17.04 -7.99 -0.77
N GLU A 136 -17.41 -6.86 -0.16
CA GLU A 136 -17.10 -5.52 -0.68
C GLU A 136 -15.59 -5.27 -0.75
N ILE A 137 -14.84 -5.71 0.27
CA ILE A 137 -13.37 -5.64 0.24
C ILE A 137 -12.81 -6.49 -0.91
N PHE A 138 -13.35 -7.68 -1.15
CA PHE A 138 -12.91 -8.54 -2.24
C PHE A 138 -13.17 -7.91 -3.61
N ASP A 139 -14.36 -7.32 -3.81
CA ASP A 139 -14.73 -6.68 -5.07
C ASP A 139 -13.86 -5.45 -5.36
N MET A 140 -13.62 -4.61 -4.34
CA MET A 140 -12.65 -3.51 -4.42
C MET A 140 -11.25 -4.02 -4.76
N ALA A 141 -10.79 -5.08 -4.09
CA ALA A 141 -9.47 -5.65 -4.32
C ALA A 141 -9.32 -6.20 -5.74
N PHE A 142 -10.37 -6.82 -6.29
CA PHE A 142 -10.37 -7.33 -7.65
C PHE A 142 -10.21 -6.20 -8.68
N GLU A 143 -10.99 -5.12 -8.56
CA GLU A 143 -10.88 -3.98 -9.49
C GLU A 143 -9.54 -3.27 -9.37
N VAL A 144 -9.06 -3.01 -8.14
CA VAL A 144 -7.75 -2.39 -7.91
C VAL A 144 -6.64 -3.28 -8.46
N LYS A 145 -6.67 -4.59 -8.19
CA LYS A 145 -5.67 -5.51 -8.71
C LYS A 145 -5.60 -5.47 -10.23
N ASN A 146 -6.73 -5.37 -10.93
CA ASN A 146 -6.74 -5.31 -12.40
C ASN A 146 -6.01 -4.07 -12.91
N ILE A 147 -6.30 -2.90 -12.32
CA ILE A 147 -5.57 -1.66 -12.63
C ILE A 147 -4.06 -1.84 -12.39
N LEU A 148 -3.67 -2.30 -11.19
CA LEU A 148 -2.26 -2.44 -10.84
C LEU A 148 -1.53 -3.46 -11.71
N SER A 149 -2.21 -4.55 -12.12
CA SER A 149 -1.62 -5.59 -12.98
C SER A 149 -1.41 -5.10 -14.41
N GLU A 150 -2.32 -4.27 -14.94
CA GLU A 150 -2.18 -3.67 -16.26
C GLU A 150 -1.00 -2.70 -16.29
N GLU A 151 -0.87 -1.89 -15.25
CA GLU A 151 0.16 -0.85 -15.15
C GLU A 151 1.53 -1.41 -14.75
N TYR A 152 1.60 -2.61 -14.17
CA TYR A 152 2.85 -3.25 -13.72
C TYR A 152 3.97 -3.27 -14.78
N LYS A 153 3.63 -3.45 -16.06
CA LYS A 153 4.61 -3.50 -17.15
C LYS A 153 5.12 -2.13 -17.60
N TYR A 154 4.38 -1.07 -17.29
CA TYR A 154 4.63 0.28 -17.77
C TYR A 154 5.13 1.21 -16.66
N ALA A 155 4.90 0.82 -15.40
CA ALA A 155 5.30 1.58 -14.23
C ALA A 155 6.82 1.81 -14.22
N PRO A 156 7.28 3.05 -14.02
CA PRO A 156 8.69 3.38 -13.99
C PRO A 156 9.33 2.85 -12.69
N GLU A 157 10.54 2.31 -12.80
CA GLU A 157 11.33 1.99 -11.61
C GLU A 157 11.64 3.25 -10.78
N ASN A 158 11.65 3.09 -9.47
CA ASN A 158 12.05 4.15 -8.54
C ASN A 158 13.35 3.76 -7.80
N PRO A 159 14.52 4.00 -8.41
CA PRO A 159 15.81 3.67 -7.78
C PRO A 159 16.09 4.50 -6.53
N ILE A 160 15.48 5.69 -6.41
CA ILE A 160 15.58 6.52 -5.21
C ILE A 160 14.86 5.83 -4.06
N LEU A 161 13.61 5.38 -4.23
CA LEU A 161 12.89 4.62 -3.21
C LEU A 161 13.70 3.39 -2.76
N LYS A 162 14.23 2.64 -3.73
CA LYS A 162 15.00 1.42 -3.45
C LYS A 162 16.21 1.69 -2.56
N SER A 163 16.93 2.78 -2.79
CA SER A 163 18.18 3.08 -2.06
C SER A 163 17.96 3.35 -0.57
N TYR A 164 16.76 3.79 -0.17
CA TYR A 164 16.40 3.99 1.24
C TYR A 164 16.30 2.68 2.03
N TYR A 165 16.06 1.54 1.35
CA TYR A 165 15.82 0.25 2.00
C TYR A 165 16.98 -0.73 1.79
N GLN A 166 18.17 -0.22 1.52
CA GLN A 166 19.37 -1.02 1.32
C GLN A 166 20.30 -0.94 2.53
N LEU A 167 20.94 -2.08 2.81
CA LEU A 167 22.00 -2.21 3.80
C LEU A 167 23.10 -3.07 3.19
N ASN A 168 24.36 -2.71 3.44
CA ASN A 168 25.47 -3.58 3.09
C ASN A 168 25.43 -4.85 3.94
N TRP A 169 25.79 -5.99 3.36
CA TRP A 169 25.71 -7.29 4.04
C TRP A 169 26.70 -7.42 5.23
N ASP A 170 27.76 -6.63 5.20
CA ASP A 170 28.82 -6.51 6.21
C ASP A 170 28.66 -5.26 7.10
N GLU A 171 27.52 -4.57 7.04
CA GLU A 171 27.26 -3.41 7.88
C GLU A 171 27.23 -3.80 9.37
N THR A 172 28.06 -3.13 10.17
CA THR A 172 28.21 -3.36 11.62
C THR A 172 27.97 -2.10 12.44
N ASN A 173 27.81 -0.94 11.79
CA ASN A 173 27.53 0.31 12.46
C ASN A 173 26.11 0.30 13.04
N TYR A 174 26.03 0.35 14.37
CA TYR A 174 24.78 0.38 15.11
C TYR A 174 23.83 1.49 14.66
N PHE A 175 24.32 2.70 14.40
CA PHE A 175 23.47 3.83 14.01
C PHE A 175 22.89 3.66 12.61
N THR A 176 23.66 3.10 11.67
CA THR A 176 23.15 2.79 10.32
C THR A 176 22.03 1.74 10.40
N VAL A 177 22.27 0.64 11.11
CA VAL A 177 21.28 -0.44 11.27
C VAL A 177 20.04 0.06 11.98
N ARG A 178 20.20 0.79 13.08
CA ARG A 178 19.10 1.40 13.83
C ARG A 178 18.31 2.38 12.94
N GLY A 179 18.98 3.23 12.18
CA GLY A 179 18.35 4.18 11.29
C GLY A 179 17.49 3.49 10.23
N LEU A 180 17.96 2.38 9.65
CA LEU A 180 17.16 1.58 8.73
C LEU A 180 15.95 0.92 9.42
N ILE A 181 16.11 0.41 10.64
CA ILE A 181 14.99 -0.16 11.41
C ILE A 181 13.93 0.92 11.68
N GLU A 182 14.34 2.10 12.14
CA GLU A 182 13.45 3.25 12.35
C GLU A 182 12.75 3.64 11.04
N LEU A 183 13.49 3.69 9.94
CA LEU A 183 12.92 3.97 8.62
C LEU A 183 11.88 2.93 8.19
N ILE A 184 12.18 1.65 8.37
CA ILE A 184 11.24 0.57 8.04
C ILE A 184 9.96 0.73 8.86
N LEU A 185 10.08 0.91 10.18
CA LEU A 185 8.95 0.96 11.10
C LEU A 185 8.09 2.22 10.92
N PHE A 186 8.68 3.38 10.62
CA PHE A 186 7.97 4.66 10.65
C PHE A 186 7.83 5.34 9.29
N LYS A 187 8.50 4.88 8.23
CA LYS A 187 8.56 5.58 6.93
C LYS A 187 8.33 4.67 5.72
N THR A 188 7.86 3.44 5.94
CA THR A 188 7.35 2.58 4.86
C THR A 188 5.84 2.70 4.74
N TYR A 189 5.34 2.53 3.52
CA TYR A 189 3.89 2.54 3.27
C TYR A 189 3.18 1.44 4.09
N LEU A 190 3.76 0.23 4.18
CA LEU A 190 3.12 -0.93 4.82
C LEU A 190 2.87 -0.73 6.32
N PHE A 191 3.76 -0.04 7.03
CA PHE A 191 3.58 0.27 8.45
C PHE A 191 2.94 1.64 8.71
N TYR A 192 2.53 2.34 7.65
CA TYR A 192 1.83 3.61 7.79
C TYR A 192 0.54 3.52 8.62
N PRO A 193 -0.43 2.62 8.30
CA PRO A 193 -1.69 2.60 9.02
C PRO A 193 -1.54 2.12 10.47
N ASP A 194 -0.42 1.45 10.81
CA ASP A 194 -0.14 0.91 12.14
C ASP A 194 0.85 1.79 12.92
N THR A 195 2.15 1.54 12.78
CA THR A 195 3.19 2.16 13.59
C THR A 195 3.24 3.67 13.40
N TYR A 196 3.19 4.16 12.16
CA TYR A 196 3.33 5.60 11.92
C TYR A 196 2.19 6.38 12.55
N ILE A 197 0.94 6.00 12.26
CA ILE A 197 -0.24 6.67 12.80
C ILE A 197 -0.33 6.55 14.33
N ARG A 198 -0.08 5.35 14.88
CA ARG A 198 -0.20 5.12 16.32
C ARG A 198 0.75 5.97 17.17
N PHE A 199 1.92 6.30 16.65
CA PHE A 199 2.96 7.02 17.39
C PHE A 199 3.16 8.48 16.95
N ASN A 200 2.49 8.94 15.89
CA ASN A 200 2.59 10.33 15.40
C ASN A 200 1.25 11.07 15.29
N ARG A 201 0.12 10.46 15.69
CA ARG A 201 -1.15 11.17 15.91
C ARG A 201 -1.27 11.65 17.37
#